data_AF-A0A848T4Z5-F1
#
_entry.id   AF-A0A848T4Z5-F1
#
_cell.length_a   1.000
_cell.length_b   1.000
_cell.length_c   1.000
_cell.angle_alpha   90.00
_cell.angle_beta   90.00
_cell.angle_gamma   90.00
#
_symmetry.space_group_name_H-M   'P 1'
#
loop_
_entity.id
_entity.type
_entity.pdbx_description
1 polymer ?
#
loop_
_entity_poly.entity_id
_entity_poly.type
_entity_poly.pdbx_seq_one_letter_code
_entity_poly.pdbx_strand_id
1 'polypeptide(L)'
;MLDALRDSGFDVLTRNHAGAILAHDFPRELELLTRVVSEFRIPLAEVISGGGGEAGLTQRLRHELSDLNWRKHRFNVQTIVDGRERAGVSHEVDHVKFAQQGTLALEIEWNNKDPFFDRDLENFQRLHALSAISLGIILTRGATMQDAFLDRISDWMEAQGLASEDDLDRLGIGARTAAQRRAVADQVGRGTAFAPAFARKFVADKFGQATTHWAKLEERVTRGVGNPCPLLLIGLPESILTD
;
A
#
# COMPACT_ATOMS: atom_id res chain seq x y z
N MET A 1 -2.37 -17.62 12.06
CA MET A 1 -3.04 -16.55 11.29
C MET A 1 -2.08 -15.86 10.34
N LEU A 2 -1.03 -15.21 10.84
CA LEU A 2 -0.01 -14.60 9.98
C LEU A 2 0.70 -15.63 9.08
N ASP A 3 0.93 -16.85 9.56
CA ASP A 3 1.50 -17.92 8.71
C ASP A 3 0.57 -18.33 7.57
N ALA A 4 -0.75 -18.34 7.80
CA ALA A 4 -1.71 -18.63 6.72
C ALA A 4 -1.70 -17.57 5.61
N LEU A 5 -1.43 -16.30 5.96
CA LEU A 5 -1.18 -15.26 4.96
C LEU A 5 0.09 -15.55 4.17
N ARG A 6 1.19 -15.93 4.84
CA ARG A 6 2.44 -16.31 4.16
C ARG A 6 2.24 -17.49 3.22
N ASP A 7 1.52 -18.52 3.67
CA ASP A 7 1.20 -19.71 2.88
C ASP A 7 0.32 -19.36 1.66
N SER A 8 -0.46 -18.28 1.75
CA SER A 8 -1.26 -17.72 0.64
C SER A 8 -0.47 -16.76 -0.26
N GLY A 9 0.83 -16.62 -0.03
CA GLY A 9 1.77 -15.85 -0.84
C GLY A 9 2.03 -14.41 -0.37
N PHE A 10 1.38 -13.94 0.70
CA PHE A 10 1.59 -12.59 1.22
C PHE A 10 2.98 -12.45 1.84
N ASP A 11 3.63 -11.30 1.60
CA ASP A 11 4.79 -10.94 2.39
C ASP A 11 4.33 -10.51 3.79
N VAL A 12 4.88 -11.10 4.85
CA VAL A 12 4.51 -10.76 6.23
C VAL A 12 5.74 -10.63 7.10
N LEU A 13 5.97 -9.42 7.62
CA LEU A 13 7.08 -9.10 8.51
C LEU A 13 6.57 -8.55 9.83
N THR A 14 7.12 -9.04 10.94
CA THR A 14 6.87 -8.50 12.27
C THR A 14 8.16 -7.94 12.88
N ARG A 15 8.05 -6.83 13.62
CA ARG A 15 9.14 -6.25 14.43
C ARG A 15 8.69 -5.97 15.85
N ASN A 16 9.66 -5.92 16.77
CA ASN A 16 9.47 -5.56 18.18
C ASN A 16 8.29 -6.30 18.83
N HIS A 17 8.27 -7.64 18.67
CA HIS A 17 7.26 -8.56 19.22
C HIS A 17 5.81 -8.35 18.74
N ALA A 18 5.59 -7.60 17.67
CA ALA A 18 4.25 -7.35 17.10
C ALA A 18 3.39 -8.60 16.91
N GLY A 19 3.98 -9.70 16.43
CA GLY A 19 3.26 -10.97 16.26
C GLY A 19 2.70 -11.53 17.56
N ALA A 20 3.44 -11.44 18.66
CA ALA A 20 3.00 -11.89 19.98
C ALA A 20 1.93 -10.97 20.56
N ILE A 21 2.13 -9.65 20.47
CA ILE A 21 1.15 -8.64 20.89
C ILE A 21 -0.19 -8.88 20.19
N LEU A 22 -0.17 -9.04 18.86
CA LEU A 22 -1.40 -9.30 18.09
C LEU A 22 -2.06 -10.62 18.46
N ALA A 23 -1.28 -11.69 18.65
CA ALA A 23 -1.83 -13.00 18.97
C ALA A 23 -2.47 -13.08 20.36
N HIS A 24 -1.95 -12.34 21.34
CA HIS A 24 -2.40 -12.41 22.73
C HIS A 24 -3.38 -11.29 23.10
N ASP A 25 -3.09 -10.05 22.71
CA ASP A 25 -3.85 -8.88 23.13
C ASP A 25 -4.92 -8.46 22.11
N PHE A 26 -4.71 -8.79 20.83
CA PHE A 26 -5.60 -8.39 19.72
C PHE A 26 -6.02 -9.55 18.79
N PRO A 27 -6.35 -10.76 19.31
CA PRO A 27 -6.60 -11.92 18.45
C PRO A 27 -7.79 -11.71 17.51
N ARG A 28 -8.84 -11.02 17.97
CA ARG A 28 -10.03 -10.72 17.17
C ARG A 28 -9.77 -9.68 16.07
N GLU A 29 -8.96 -8.67 16.35
CA GLU A 29 -8.57 -7.69 15.35
C GLU A 29 -7.66 -8.32 14.29
N LEU A 30 -6.71 -9.17 14.71
CA LEU A 30 -5.84 -9.92 13.81
C LEU A 30 -6.62 -10.89 12.92
N GLU A 31 -7.42 -11.76 13.53
CA GLU A 31 -8.80 -12.07 13.14
C GLU A 31 -9.29 -11.53 11.77
N LEU A 32 -10.02 -10.43 11.94
CA LEU A 32 -10.78 -9.73 10.94
C LEU A 32 -9.89 -9.06 9.90
N LEU A 33 -8.74 -8.52 10.32
CA LEU A 33 -7.77 -7.93 9.38
C LEU A 33 -7.25 -8.96 8.40
N THR A 34 -6.85 -10.14 8.90
CA THR A 34 -6.36 -11.25 8.07
C THR A 34 -7.43 -11.68 7.08
N ARG A 35 -8.68 -11.81 7.53
CA ARG A 35 -9.81 -12.17 6.66
C ARG A 35 -9.98 -11.15 5.53
N VAL A 36 -10.15 -9.87 5.87
CA VAL A 36 -10.30 -8.78 4.87
C VAL A 36 -9.18 -8.81 3.85
N VAL A 37 -7.94 -8.84 4.31
CA VAL A 37 -6.76 -8.82 3.42
C VAL A 37 -6.69 -10.08 2.54
N SER A 38 -7.03 -11.25 3.08
CA SER A 38 -6.99 -12.52 2.33
C SER A 38 -8.11 -12.69 1.29
N GLU A 39 -9.27 -12.09 1.55
CA GLU A 39 -10.44 -12.13 0.66
C GLU A 39 -10.41 -11.01 -0.39
N PHE A 40 -9.61 -9.96 -0.15
CA PHE A 40 -9.49 -8.84 -1.08
C PHE A 40 -8.98 -9.27 -2.45
N ARG A 41 -9.60 -8.76 -3.51
CA ARG A 41 -9.21 -8.98 -4.90
C ARG A 41 -9.14 -7.65 -5.64
N ILE A 42 -8.20 -7.56 -6.57
CA ILE A 42 -7.90 -6.35 -7.34
C ILE A 42 -7.98 -6.67 -8.83
N PRO A 43 -9.06 -6.26 -9.52
CA PRO A 43 -9.13 -6.36 -10.98
C PRO A 43 -8.02 -5.56 -11.66
N LEU A 44 -7.37 -6.12 -12.67
CA LEU A 44 -6.34 -5.42 -13.45
C LEU A 44 -6.90 -4.17 -14.14
N ALA A 45 -8.17 -4.20 -14.55
CA ALA A 45 -8.88 -3.02 -15.04
C ALA A 45 -8.86 -1.86 -14.02
N GLU A 46 -8.99 -2.15 -12.73
CA GLU A 46 -8.94 -1.16 -11.65
C GLU A 46 -7.51 -0.65 -11.42
N VAL A 47 -6.49 -1.50 -11.59
CA VAL A 47 -5.07 -1.12 -11.54
C VAL A 47 -4.70 -0.18 -12.70
N ILE A 48 -5.27 -0.42 -13.88
CA ILE A 48 -4.91 0.26 -15.13
C ILE A 48 -5.69 1.57 -15.31
N SER A 49 -6.99 1.55 -15.01
CA SER A 49 -7.85 2.73 -15.15
C SER A 49 -7.33 3.92 -14.34
N GLY A 50 -7.42 5.10 -14.95
CA GLY A 50 -6.88 6.35 -14.39
C GLY A 50 -7.97 7.25 -13.81
N GLY A 51 -7.61 8.05 -12.80
CA GLY A 51 -8.44 9.12 -12.25
C GLY A 51 -7.66 9.99 -11.25
N GLY A 52 -7.89 11.30 -11.25
CA GLY A 52 -7.17 12.32 -10.47
C GLY A 52 -7.49 12.37 -8.96
N GLY A 53 -7.61 11.20 -8.33
CA GLY A 53 -7.92 11.02 -6.91
C GLY A 53 -7.35 9.71 -6.36
N GLU A 54 -7.78 9.33 -5.15
CA GLU A 54 -7.41 8.05 -4.54
C GLU A 54 -7.83 6.86 -5.42
N ALA A 55 -6.97 5.85 -5.56
CA ALA A 55 -7.27 4.67 -6.37
C ALA A 55 -8.50 3.92 -5.83
N GLY A 56 -9.35 3.41 -6.74
CA GLY A 56 -10.59 2.71 -6.37
C GLY A 56 -10.35 1.53 -5.41
N LEU A 57 -9.26 0.79 -5.62
CA LEU A 57 -8.90 -0.35 -4.78
C LEU A 57 -8.57 0.09 -3.35
N THR A 58 -7.89 1.24 -3.21
CA THR A 58 -7.60 1.82 -1.90
C THR A 58 -8.92 2.23 -1.25
N GLN A 59 -9.81 2.91 -1.97
CA GLN A 59 -11.12 3.28 -1.45
C GLN A 59 -11.91 2.03 -0.98
N ARG A 60 -12.01 0.97 -1.79
CA ARG A 60 -12.69 -0.28 -1.42
C ARG A 60 -12.15 -0.87 -0.13
N LEU A 61 -10.83 -1.02 -0.05
CA LEU A 61 -10.19 -1.57 1.14
C LEU A 61 -10.40 -0.69 2.39
N ARG A 62 -10.34 0.64 2.23
CA ARG A 62 -10.66 1.58 3.32
C ARG A 62 -12.09 1.40 3.83
N HIS A 63 -13.06 1.20 2.94
CA HIS A 63 -14.45 0.94 3.33
C HIS A 63 -14.57 -0.39 4.08
N GLU A 64 -13.96 -1.47 3.58
CA GLU A 64 -13.95 -2.78 4.27
C GLU A 64 -13.35 -2.70 5.68
N LEU A 65 -12.26 -1.95 5.85
CA LEU A 65 -11.68 -1.69 7.17
C LEU A 65 -12.60 -0.79 8.04
N SER A 66 -13.23 0.22 7.44
CA SER A 66 -14.15 1.12 8.13
C SER A 66 -15.38 0.39 8.69
N ASP A 67 -15.92 -0.58 7.96
CA ASP A 67 -17.02 -1.44 8.40
C ASP A 67 -16.63 -2.28 9.62
N LEU A 68 -15.34 -2.59 9.75
CA LEU A 68 -14.76 -3.23 10.93
C LEU A 68 -14.36 -2.23 12.03
N ASN A 69 -14.81 -0.98 11.94
CA ASN A 69 -14.51 0.14 12.85
C ASN A 69 -13.03 0.54 12.92
N TRP A 70 -12.28 0.36 11.83
CA TRP A 70 -11.03 1.09 11.65
C TRP A 70 -11.37 2.48 11.12
N ARG A 71 -11.19 3.51 11.96
CA ARG A 71 -11.63 4.87 11.62
C ARG A 71 -10.45 5.79 11.50
N LYS A 72 -10.57 6.75 10.58
CA LYS A 72 -9.64 7.87 10.49
C LYS A 72 -9.61 8.64 11.80
N HIS A 73 -8.41 8.91 12.30
CA HIS A 73 -8.23 9.57 13.59
C HIS A 73 -7.07 10.55 13.56
N ARG A 74 -7.28 11.71 14.21
CA ARG A 74 -6.26 12.73 14.40
C ARG A 74 -5.79 12.72 15.85
N PHE A 75 -4.56 12.25 16.06
CA PHE A 75 -3.88 12.36 17.33
C PHE A 75 -3.38 13.79 17.52
N ASN A 76 -3.74 14.42 18.63
CA ASN A 76 -3.23 15.73 19.01
C ASN A 76 -2.25 15.56 20.17
N VAL A 77 -0.99 15.88 19.94
CA VAL A 77 0.06 15.78 20.95
C VAL A 77 0.44 17.18 21.42
N GLN A 78 0.34 17.42 22.72
CA GLN A 78 0.76 18.66 23.36
C GLN A 78 1.83 18.34 24.40
N THR A 79 2.97 19.04 24.31
CA THR A 79 4.07 18.90 25.26
C THR A 79 4.12 20.14 26.15
N ILE A 80 4.05 19.94 27.46
CA ILE A 80 4.17 21.01 28.46
C ILE A 80 5.51 20.83 29.18
N VAL A 81 6.36 21.86 29.19
CA VAL A 81 7.66 21.85 29.86
C VAL A 81 7.70 23.01 30.85
N ASP A 82 7.85 22.72 32.14
CA ASP A 82 7.85 23.71 33.23
C ASP A 82 6.60 24.63 33.20
N GLY A 83 5.43 24.04 32.92
CA GLY A 83 4.17 24.77 32.80
C GLY A 83 4.04 25.63 31.53
N ARG A 84 5.03 25.60 30.63
CA ARG A 84 4.96 26.28 29.33
C ARG A 84 4.61 25.29 28.24
N GLU A 85 3.49 25.53 27.58
CA GLU A 85 3.09 24.79 26.40
C GLU A 85 4.11 25.01 25.27
N ARG A 86 4.51 23.91 24.62
CA ARG A 86 5.23 23.93 23.35
C ARG A 86 4.23 23.77 22.21
N ALA A 87 4.66 24.15 21.00
CA ALA A 87 3.83 23.93 19.81
C ALA A 87 3.45 22.45 19.71
N GLY A 88 2.14 22.18 19.72
CA GLY A 88 1.61 20.84 19.55
C GLY A 88 1.81 20.35 18.13
N VAL A 89 1.87 19.02 17.97
CA VAL A 89 1.94 18.37 16.67
C VAL A 89 0.72 17.48 16.54
N SER A 90 -0.03 17.62 15.45
CA SER A 90 -1.11 16.71 15.12
C SER A 90 -0.67 15.74 14.04
N HIS A 91 -0.94 14.46 14.25
CA HIS A 91 -0.74 13.43 13.24
C HIS A 91 -2.07 12.76 12.93
N GLU A 92 -2.35 12.60 11.65
CA GLU A 92 -3.53 11.91 11.17
C GLU A 92 -3.12 10.50 10.75
N VAL A 93 -3.89 9.51 11.19
CA VAL A 93 -3.74 8.12 10.78
C VAL A 93 -5.05 7.70 10.13
N ASP A 94 -4.97 7.11 8.94
CA ASP A 94 -6.18 6.81 8.16
C ASP A 94 -7.03 5.69 8.75
N HIS A 95 -6.42 4.74 9.47
CA HIS A 95 -7.12 3.60 10.06
C HIS A 95 -6.65 3.37 11.48
N VAL A 96 -7.48 3.76 12.46
CA VAL A 96 -7.23 3.50 13.87
C VAL A 96 -8.32 2.60 14.44
N LYS A 97 -7.88 1.56 15.14
CA LYS A 97 -8.74 0.65 15.88
C LYS A 97 -8.47 0.79 17.37
N PHE A 98 -9.45 1.37 18.07
CA PHE A 98 -9.48 1.36 19.53
C PHE A 98 -10.10 0.03 19.98
N ALA A 99 -9.27 -0.87 20.48
CA ALA A 99 -9.68 -2.14 21.07
C ALA A 99 -9.59 -2.06 22.60
N GLN A 100 -10.06 -3.10 23.29
CA GLN A 100 -10.07 -3.13 24.75
C GLN A 100 -8.65 -3.08 25.34
N GLN A 101 -7.68 -3.75 24.72
CA GLN A 101 -6.31 -3.86 25.23
C GLN A 101 -5.37 -2.74 24.76
N GLY A 102 -5.85 -1.85 23.89
CA GLY A 102 -5.05 -0.76 23.36
C GLY A 102 -5.48 -0.35 21.97
N THR A 103 -4.59 0.34 21.28
CA THR A 103 -4.90 1.00 20.02
C THR A 103 -3.98 0.50 18.91
N LEU A 104 -4.55 0.08 17.79
CA LEU A 104 -3.80 -0.29 16.59
C LEU A 104 -3.92 0.84 15.55
N ALA A 105 -2.82 1.18 14.91
CA ALA A 105 -2.78 2.15 13.81
C ALA A 105 -2.37 1.43 12.52
N LEU A 106 -3.06 1.72 11.41
CA LEU A 106 -2.83 1.09 10.12
C LEU A 106 -2.79 2.16 9.02
N GLU A 107 -1.79 2.05 8.14
CA GLU A 107 -1.69 2.83 6.91
C GLU A 107 -1.73 1.90 5.68
N ILE A 108 -2.48 2.32 4.66
CA ILE A 108 -2.49 1.65 3.35
C ILE A 108 -1.63 2.49 2.42
N GLU A 109 -0.50 1.93 2.01
CA GLU A 109 0.45 2.59 1.13
C GLU A 109 0.37 1.98 -0.27
N TRP A 110 -0.41 2.64 -1.14
CA TRP A 110 -0.62 2.24 -2.52
C TRP A 110 -0.07 3.27 -3.51
N ASN A 111 1.15 3.01 -3.97
CA ASN A 111 1.75 3.75 -5.08
C ASN A 111 2.01 5.25 -4.81
N ASN A 112 2.04 5.63 -3.53
CA ASN A 112 2.48 6.92 -3.05
C ASN A 112 3.98 7.09 -3.29
N LYS A 113 4.47 8.33 -3.15
CA LYS A 113 5.93 8.59 -3.18
C LYS A 113 6.60 7.89 -2.00
N ASP A 114 7.80 7.37 -2.21
CA ASP A 114 8.52 6.61 -1.19
C ASP A 114 8.78 7.32 0.17
N PRO A 115 8.82 8.67 0.33
CA PRO A 115 9.00 9.30 1.65
C PRO A 115 7.76 9.16 2.55
N PHE A 116 6.65 8.61 2.05
CA PHE A 116 5.48 8.30 2.88
C PHE A 116 5.80 7.22 3.93
N PHE A 117 6.53 6.17 3.56
CA PHE A 117 6.96 5.16 4.54
C PHE A 117 7.75 5.76 5.70
N ASP A 118 8.68 6.67 5.44
CA ASP A 118 9.46 7.32 6.49
C ASP A 118 8.54 8.13 7.43
N ARG A 119 7.58 8.85 6.86
CA ARG A 119 6.58 9.63 7.62
C ARG A 119 5.72 8.74 8.52
N ASP A 120 5.21 7.64 8.00
CA ASP A 120 4.28 6.77 8.71
C ASP A 120 4.99 5.97 9.80
N LEU A 121 6.18 5.44 9.49
CA LEU A 121 7.00 4.72 10.46
C LEU A 121 7.46 5.65 11.61
N GLU A 122 7.90 6.88 11.30
CA GLU A 122 8.23 7.88 12.33
C GLU A 122 6.99 8.29 13.14
N ASN A 123 5.82 8.39 12.50
CA ASN A 123 4.58 8.69 13.19
C ASN A 123 4.20 7.56 14.17
N PHE A 124 4.25 6.31 13.73
CA PHE A 124 4.01 5.15 14.60
C PHE A 124 5.00 5.11 15.77
N GLN A 125 6.29 5.38 15.51
CA GLN A 125 7.31 5.50 16.56
C GLN A 125 6.93 6.54 17.62
N ARG A 126 6.58 7.75 17.19
CA ARG A 126 6.19 8.85 18.10
C ARG A 126 4.93 8.50 18.90
N LEU A 127 3.89 8.02 18.23
CA LEU A 127 2.63 7.65 18.88
C LEU A 127 2.80 6.51 19.87
N HIS A 128 3.61 5.50 19.54
CA HIS A 128 3.91 4.40 20.44
C HIS A 128 4.73 4.86 21.66
N ALA A 129 5.73 5.73 21.47
CA ALA A 129 6.51 6.29 22.57
C ALA A 129 5.65 7.08 23.58
N LEU A 130 4.51 7.62 23.13
CA LEU A 130 3.52 8.31 23.95
C LEU A 130 2.41 7.38 24.48
N SER A 131 2.52 6.07 24.24
CA SER A 131 1.47 5.08 24.56
C SER A 131 0.12 5.36 23.89
N ALA A 132 0.09 6.17 22.82
CA ALA A 132 -1.13 6.47 22.07
C ALA A 132 -1.55 5.31 21.16
N ILE A 133 -0.58 4.51 20.72
CA ILE A 133 -0.80 3.26 19.99
C ILE A 133 0.05 2.14 20.61
N SER A 134 -0.46 0.92 20.52
CA SER A 134 0.23 -0.32 20.90
C SER A 134 1.08 -0.86 19.76
N LEU A 135 0.65 -0.67 18.50
CA LEU A 135 1.26 -1.27 17.32
C LEU A 135 0.88 -0.52 16.03
N GLY A 136 1.85 -0.39 15.12
CA GLY A 136 1.65 0.13 13.77
C GLY A 136 1.56 -0.98 12.71
N ILE A 137 0.72 -0.78 11.71
CA ILE A 137 0.49 -1.72 10.60
C ILE A 137 0.67 -0.99 9.28
N ILE A 138 1.39 -1.58 8.34
CA ILE A 138 1.46 -1.07 6.96
C ILE A 138 1.01 -2.17 6.01
N LEU A 139 0.05 -1.84 5.15
CA LEU A 139 -0.31 -2.64 4.00
C LEU A 139 0.25 -1.98 2.73
N THR A 140 0.95 -2.73 1.90
CA THR A 140 1.48 -2.22 0.63
C THR A 140 1.52 -3.30 -0.44
N ARG A 141 2.01 -2.94 -1.64
CA ARG A 141 2.23 -3.89 -2.73
C ARG A 141 3.38 -4.82 -2.38
N GLY A 142 3.13 -6.13 -2.42
CA GLY A 142 4.10 -7.18 -2.13
C GLY A 142 5.16 -7.33 -3.22
N ALA A 143 6.20 -8.12 -2.93
CA ALA A 143 7.27 -8.40 -3.87
C ALA A 143 6.75 -9.11 -5.12
N THR A 144 5.96 -10.17 -4.95
CA THR A 144 5.41 -10.94 -6.08
C THR A 144 4.47 -10.11 -6.95
N MET A 145 3.61 -9.28 -6.35
CA MET A 145 2.76 -8.34 -7.09
C MET A 145 3.59 -7.32 -7.88
N GLN A 146 4.63 -6.77 -7.24
CA GLN A 146 5.50 -5.78 -7.87
C GLN A 146 6.23 -6.36 -9.09
N ASP A 147 6.74 -7.59 -8.98
CA ASP A 147 7.44 -8.28 -10.07
C ASP A 147 6.50 -8.67 -11.21
N ALA A 148 5.27 -9.08 -10.88
CA ALA A 148 4.28 -9.54 -11.85
C ALA A 148 3.59 -8.41 -12.64
N PHE A 149 3.66 -7.15 -12.20
CA PHE A 149 2.86 -6.09 -12.83
C PHE A 149 3.13 -5.92 -14.32
N LEU A 150 4.38 -6.04 -14.77
CA LEU A 150 4.67 -5.89 -16.19
C LEU A 150 3.96 -6.95 -17.02
N ASP A 151 4.14 -8.20 -16.65
CA ASP A 151 3.61 -9.34 -17.41
C ASP A 151 2.08 -9.34 -17.35
N ARG A 152 1.50 -9.23 -16.14
CA ARG A 152 0.04 -9.21 -15.95
C ARG A 152 -0.65 -8.05 -16.67
N ILE A 153 -0.07 -6.84 -16.63
CA ILE A 153 -0.65 -5.68 -17.32
C ILE A 153 -0.47 -5.82 -18.84
N SER A 154 0.66 -6.34 -19.31
CA SER A 154 0.89 -6.59 -20.73
C SER A 154 -0.12 -7.60 -21.28
N ASP A 155 -0.27 -8.75 -20.62
CA ASP A 155 -1.19 -9.82 -21.00
C ASP A 155 -2.64 -9.32 -21.01
N TRP A 156 -3.04 -8.56 -19.99
CA TRP A 156 -4.37 -7.95 -19.95
C TRP A 156 -4.58 -6.97 -21.10
N MET A 157 -3.60 -6.09 -21.38
CA MET A 157 -3.70 -5.13 -22.49
C MET A 157 -3.81 -5.81 -23.85
N GLU A 158 -3.06 -6.88 -24.07
CA GLU A 158 -3.15 -7.70 -25.29
C GLU A 158 -4.51 -8.41 -25.39
N ALA A 159 -4.99 -9.01 -24.31
CA ALA A 159 -6.31 -9.66 -24.25
C ALA A 159 -7.45 -8.66 -24.50
N GLN A 160 -7.29 -7.41 -24.05
CA GLN A 160 -8.22 -6.33 -24.34
C GLN A 160 -8.03 -5.73 -25.75
N GLY A 161 -7.07 -6.21 -26.55
CA GLY A 161 -6.85 -5.80 -27.93
C GLY A 161 -6.20 -4.41 -28.08
N LEU A 162 -5.39 -3.96 -27.12
CA LEU A 162 -4.72 -2.67 -27.20
C LEU A 162 -3.66 -2.66 -28.33
N ALA A 163 -4.00 -2.04 -29.47
CA ALA A 163 -3.15 -2.02 -30.66
C ALA A 163 -2.62 -0.61 -31.00
N SER A 164 -3.28 0.45 -30.56
CA SER A 164 -2.85 1.83 -30.79
C SER A 164 -3.26 2.80 -29.66
N GLU A 165 -2.89 4.08 -29.81
CA GLU A 165 -3.35 5.14 -28.90
C GLU A 165 -4.87 5.34 -28.94
N ASP A 166 -5.53 4.98 -30.05
CA ASP A 166 -6.98 5.16 -30.23
C ASP A 166 -7.80 4.20 -29.37
N ASP A 167 -7.16 3.12 -28.89
CA ASP A 167 -7.76 2.13 -28.00
C ASP A 167 -7.77 2.56 -26.52
N LEU A 168 -7.08 3.64 -26.14
CA LEU A 168 -6.91 4.00 -24.73
C LEU A 168 -8.23 4.43 -24.06
N ASP A 169 -9.05 5.19 -24.78
CA ASP A 169 -10.30 5.72 -24.24
C ASP A 169 -11.29 4.59 -23.91
N ARG A 170 -11.40 3.57 -24.77
CA ARG A 170 -12.28 2.41 -24.51
C ARG A 170 -11.82 1.55 -23.32
N LEU A 171 -10.55 1.64 -22.95
CA LEU A 171 -9.98 0.95 -21.79
C LEU A 171 -9.96 1.81 -20.52
N GLY A 172 -10.52 3.03 -20.58
CA GLY A 172 -10.53 3.94 -19.44
C GLY A 172 -9.13 4.44 -19.05
N ILE A 173 -8.19 4.44 -20.00
CA ILE A 173 -6.83 4.91 -19.79
C ILE A 173 -6.77 6.40 -20.12
N GLY A 174 -6.40 7.20 -19.12
CA GLY A 174 -6.34 8.66 -19.27
C GLY A 174 -5.32 9.15 -20.31
N ALA A 175 -5.51 10.39 -20.75
CA ALA A 175 -4.65 11.04 -21.73
C ALA A 175 -3.17 11.06 -21.29
N ARG A 176 -2.28 10.79 -22.25
CA ARG A 176 -0.83 10.68 -22.00
C ARG A 176 -0.07 11.92 -22.41
N THR A 177 1.03 12.18 -21.69
CA THR A 177 1.98 13.24 -22.04
C THR A 177 2.69 12.94 -23.36
N ALA A 178 3.20 13.97 -24.03
CA ALA A 178 3.98 13.81 -25.26
C ALA A 178 5.22 12.92 -25.07
N ALA A 179 5.85 12.98 -23.90
CA ALA A 179 7.00 12.16 -23.55
C ALA A 179 6.65 10.66 -23.45
N GLN A 180 5.50 10.34 -22.83
CA GLN A 180 5.00 8.96 -22.75
C GLN A 180 4.69 8.39 -24.14
N ARG A 181 4.04 9.17 -25.00
CA ARG A 181 3.74 8.78 -26.39
C ARG A 181 5.00 8.49 -27.19
N ARG A 182 5.98 9.39 -27.13
CA ARG A 182 7.28 9.21 -27.80
C ARG A 182 7.99 7.93 -27.32
N ALA A 183 8.05 7.70 -26.00
CA ALA A 183 8.72 6.52 -25.45
C ALA A 183 8.08 5.18 -25.90
N VAL A 184 6.76 5.15 -26.11
CA VAL A 184 6.08 3.98 -26.68
C VAL A 184 6.36 3.88 -28.18
N ALA A 185 6.22 4.97 -28.93
CA ALA A 185 6.48 5.01 -30.37
C ALA A 185 7.90 4.54 -30.71
N ASP A 186 8.91 4.95 -29.93
CA ASP A 186 10.30 4.54 -30.12
C ASP A 186 10.51 3.02 -29.90
N GLN A 187 9.75 2.40 -29.00
CA GLN A 187 9.80 0.93 -28.81
C GLN A 187 9.08 0.20 -29.95
N VAL A 188 7.95 0.74 -30.41
CA VAL A 188 7.21 0.19 -31.55
C VAL A 188 8.03 0.30 -32.84
N GLY A 189 8.71 1.42 -33.07
CA GLY A 189 9.63 1.60 -34.20
C GLY A 189 10.83 0.64 -34.18
N ARG A 190 11.13 0.04 -33.02
CA ARG A 190 12.14 -1.04 -32.86
C ARG A 190 11.55 -2.44 -32.96
N GLY A 191 10.27 -2.58 -33.32
CA GLY A 191 9.61 -3.86 -33.56
C GLY A 191 8.88 -4.47 -32.37
N THR A 192 8.72 -3.74 -31.25
CA THR A 192 7.84 -4.22 -30.17
C THR A 192 6.37 -3.97 -30.55
N ALA A 193 5.48 -4.92 -30.28
CA ALA A 193 4.03 -4.67 -30.33
C ALA A 193 3.60 -3.53 -29.37
N PHE A 194 2.48 -2.87 -29.69
CA PHE A 194 2.05 -1.67 -28.98
C PHE A 194 1.72 -1.94 -27.50
N ALA A 195 0.94 -2.98 -27.19
CA ALA A 195 0.58 -3.34 -25.81
C ALA A 195 1.80 -3.54 -24.88
N PRO A 196 2.79 -4.40 -25.19
CA PRO A 196 3.97 -4.56 -24.34
C PRO A 196 4.84 -3.30 -24.28
N ALA A 197 4.93 -2.51 -25.35
CA ALA A 197 5.63 -1.22 -25.34
C ALA A 197 4.94 -0.23 -24.39
N PHE A 198 3.60 -0.21 -24.40
CA PHE A 198 2.77 0.59 -23.52
C PHE A 198 2.92 0.14 -22.06
N ALA A 199 2.72 -1.15 -21.78
CA ALA A 199 2.78 -1.73 -20.44
C ALA A 199 4.13 -1.43 -19.77
N ARG A 200 5.25 -1.59 -20.48
CA ARG A 200 6.58 -1.23 -19.96
C ARG A 200 6.66 0.23 -19.52
N LYS A 201 6.19 1.16 -20.35
CA LYS A 201 6.22 2.58 -19.99
C LYS A 201 5.26 2.90 -18.84
N PHE A 202 4.07 2.31 -18.85
CA PHE A 202 3.06 2.48 -17.82
C PHE A 202 3.52 1.99 -16.46
N VAL A 203 4.06 0.77 -16.37
CA VAL A 203 4.57 0.18 -15.13
C VAL A 203 5.78 0.94 -14.61
N ALA A 204 6.71 1.34 -15.48
CA ALA A 204 7.86 2.14 -15.07
C ALA A 204 7.46 3.49 -14.45
N ASP A 205 6.46 4.16 -15.03
CA ASP A 205 5.98 5.45 -14.52
C ASP A 205 5.14 5.31 -13.26
N LYS A 206 4.19 4.35 -13.27
CA LYS A 206 3.20 4.21 -12.21
C LYS A 206 3.78 3.45 -11.04
N PHE A 207 4.38 2.29 -11.27
CA PHE A 207 4.75 1.30 -10.25
C PHE A 207 6.28 1.17 -10.07
N GLY A 208 7.05 2.12 -10.57
CA GLY A 208 8.51 2.09 -10.52
C GLY A 208 9.10 2.37 -9.13
N GLN A 209 10.43 2.51 -9.10
CA GLN A 209 11.23 2.61 -7.87
C GLN A 209 10.98 3.86 -7.02
N ALA A 210 10.31 4.88 -7.56
CA ALA A 210 9.96 6.10 -6.82
C ALA A 210 8.67 5.97 -5.99
N THR A 211 8.05 4.78 -5.98
CA THR A 211 6.76 4.54 -5.33
C THR A 211 6.85 3.49 -4.22
N THR A 212 5.89 3.50 -3.30
CA THR A 212 5.80 2.57 -2.17
C THR A 212 5.53 1.13 -2.61
N HIS A 213 6.39 0.20 -2.21
CA HIS A 213 6.28 -1.25 -2.41
C HIS A 213 7.17 -2.00 -1.39
N TRP A 214 7.00 -3.32 -1.29
CA TRP A 214 7.63 -4.18 -0.28
C TRP A 214 9.13 -3.95 -0.08
N ALA A 215 9.93 -4.02 -1.15
CA ALA A 215 11.38 -3.88 -1.04
C ALA A 215 11.81 -2.54 -0.41
N LYS A 216 11.09 -1.44 -0.70
CA LYS A 216 11.36 -0.12 -0.12
C LYS A 216 10.99 -0.01 1.36
N LEU A 217 9.94 -0.71 1.76
CA LEU A 217 9.50 -0.78 3.15
C LEU A 217 10.46 -1.65 3.97
N GLU A 218 10.82 -2.81 3.44
CA GLU A 218 11.74 -3.76 4.09
C GLU A 218 13.13 -3.14 4.30
N GLU A 219 13.67 -2.40 3.32
CA GLU A 219 14.95 -1.71 3.44
C GLU A 219 14.96 -0.74 4.63
N ARG A 220 13.90 0.07 4.77
CA ARG A 220 13.76 1.07 5.84
C ARG A 220 13.66 0.41 7.21
N VAL A 221 12.80 -0.59 7.34
CA VAL A 221 12.58 -1.27 8.63
C VAL A 221 13.81 -2.09 9.03
N THR A 222 14.55 -2.66 8.07
CA THR A 222 15.84 -3.33 8.33
C THR A 222 16.89 -2.34 8.83
N ARG A 223 16.88 -1.11 8.34
CA ARG A 223 17.71 0.00 8.85
C ARG A 223 17.25 0.56 10.19
N GLY A 224 16.12 0.07 10.73
CA GLY A 224 15.59 0.44 12.03
C GLY A 224 14.65 1.64 12.03
N VAL A 225 14.19 2.11 10.86
CA VAL A 225 13.17 3.16 10.79
C VAL A 225 11.87 2.66 11.45
N GLY A 226 11.28 3.47 12.32
CA GLY A 226 10.08 3.12 13.10
C GLY A 226 10.36 2.44 14.45
N ASN A 227 11.59 2.02 14.75
CA ASN A 227 11.92 1.45 16.05
C ASN A 227 11.79 2.49 17.18
N PRO A 228 11.33 2.11 18.39
CA PRO A 228 11.08 0.74 18.84
C PRO A 228 9.61 0.30 18.72
N CYS A 229 8.78 0.95 17.88
CA CYS A 229 7.36 0.59 17.75
C CYS A 229 7.19 -0.87 17.29
N PRO A 230 6.28 -1.66 17.89
CA PRO A 230 5.81 -2.90 17.31
C PRO A 230 5.19 -2.66 15.94
N LEU A 231 5.65 -3.39 14.93
CA LEU A 231 5.18 -3.25 13.55
C LEU A 231 4.75 -4.60 12.95
N LEU A 232 3.61 -4.59 12.27
CA LEU A 232 3.19 -5.63 11.33
C LEU A 232 3.17 -5.04 9.92
N LEU A 233 3.93 -5.62 9.01
CA LEU A 233 3.97 -5.19 7.60
C LEU A 233 3.41 -6.32 6.74
N ILE A 234 2.52 -5.98 5.81
CA ILE A 234 1.88 -6.92 4.90
C ILE A 234 2.06 -6.43 3.47
N GLY A 235 2.67 -7.27 2.63
CA GLY A 235 2.76 -7.10 1.18
C GLY A 235 1.68 -7.93 0.48
N LEU A 236 0.85 -7.26 -0.33
CA LEU A 236 -0.19 -7.88 -1.15
C LEU A 236 0.43 -8.69 -2.30
N PRO A 237 0.09 -9.98 -2.47
CA PRO A 237 0.73 -10.84 -3.46
C PRO A 237 0.10 -10.74 -4.84
N GLU A 238 0.78 -11.25 -5.86
CA GLU A 238 0.23 -11.35 -7.21
C GLU A 238 -1.12 -12.10 -7.26
N SER A 239 -1.30 -13.12 -6.43
CA SER A 239 -2.47 -14.02 -6.46
C SER A 239 -3.82 -13.32 -6.20
N ILE A 240 -3.81 -12.09 -5.68
CA ILE A 240 -5.04 -11.30 -5.52
C ILE A 240 -5.39 -10.47 -6.76
N LEU A 241 -4.49 -10.34 -7.73
CA LEU A 241 -4.76 -9.70 -9.02
C LEU A 241 -5.66 -10.60 -9.86
N THR A 242 -6.79 -10.08 -10.29
CA THR A 242 -7.76 -10.79 -11.15
C THR A 242 -7.89 -10.10 -12.49
N ASP A 243 -8.31 -10.84 -13.51
CA ASP A 243 -8.52 -10.31 -14.85
C ASP A 243 -9.89 -9.62 -14.99
#